data_AF-A0A8S4QW92-F1
#
_entry.id   AF-A0A8S4QW92-F1
#
_cell.length_a   1.000
_cell.length_b   1.000
_cell.length_c   1.000
_cell.angle_alpha   90.00
_cell.angle_beta   90.00
_cell.angle_gamma   90.00
#
_symmetry.space_group_name_H-M   'P 1'
#
loop_
_entity.id
_entity.type
_entity.pdbx_description
1 polymer ?
#
loop_
_entity_poly.entity_id
_entity_poly.type
_entity_poly.pdbx_seq_one_letter_code
_entity_poly.pdbx_strand_id
1 'polypeptide(L)'
;MVLEENEQRLSSAVQARILSFFGHVSGRNDVFIERLVAQGKVEGTRARCRSPMRWTDQVKAAVEAPLHECARKVTAREECRRIVKRAITPR
;
A
#
# COMPACT_ATOMS: atom_id res chain seq x y z
N MET A 1 -0.32 10.88 -26.32
CA MET A 1 -1.14 9.66 -26.17
C MET A 1 -0.31 8.47 -25.67
N VAL A 2 0.78 8.09 -26.33
CA VAL A 2 1.61 6.93 -25.92
C VAL A 2 2.37 7.14 -24.59
N LEU A 3 2.76 8.37 -24.26
CA LEU A 3 3.46 8.67 -23.00
C LEU A 3 2.53 8.49 -21.78
N GLU A 4 1.33 9.06 -21.83
CA GLU A 4 0.28 8.93 -20.80
C GLU A 4 -0.06 7.46 -20.51
N GLU A 5 -0.17 6.63 -21.55
CA GLU A 5 -0.45 5.20 -21.41
C GLU A 5 0.69 4.47 -20.67
N ASN A 6 1.94 4.81 -20.97
CA ASN A 6 3.09 4.23 -20.29
C ASN A 6 3.18 4.67 -18.82
N GLU A 7 2.89 5.94 -18.53
CA GLU A 7 2.86 6.47 -17.17
C GLU A 7 1.77 5.80 -16.32
N GLN A 8 0.59 5.56 -16.91
CA GLN A 8 -0.51 4.84 -16.26
C GLN A 8 -0.16 3.38 -15.98
N ARG A 9 0.49 2.69 -16.92
CA ARG A 9 0.96 1.31 -16.74
C ARG A 9 2.06 1.20 -15.68
N LEU A 10 2.99 2.16 -15.65
CA LEU A 10 4.05 2.24 -14.63
C LEU A 10 3.46 2.51 -13.25
N SER A 11 2.57 3.49 -13.13
CA SER A 11 1.87 3.82 -11.88
C SER A 11 1.11 2.61 -11.32
N SER A 12 0.36 1.92 -12.18
CA SER A 12 -0.38 0.70 -11.83
C SER A 12 0.54 -0.43 -11.38
N ALA A 13 1.68 -0.63 -12.06
CA ALA A 13 2.68 -1.63 -11.68
C ALA A 13 3.36 -1.32 -10.34
N VAL A 14 3.64 -0.04 -10.07
CA VAL A 14 4.20 0.42 -8.79
C VAL A 14 3.20 0.19 -7.66
N GLN A 15 1.93 0.57 -7.85
CA GLN A 15 0.85 0.34 -6.88
C GLN A 15 0.65 -1.15 -6.58
N ALA A 16 0.69 -2.01 -7.60
CA ALA A 16 0.62 -3.46 -7.43
C ALA A 16 1.73 -4.02 -6.54
N ARG A 17 2.97 -3.57 -6.75
CA ARG A 17 4.12 -3.99 -5.94
C ARG A 17 4.00 -3.50 -4.50
N ILE A 18 3.59 -2.26 -4.30
CA ILE A 18 3.37 -1.68 -2.97
C ILE A 18 2.33 -2.50 -2.19
N LEU A 19 1.18 -2.80 -2.81
CA LEU A 19 0.11 -3.56 -2.18
C LEU A 19 0.50 -5.02 -1.92
N SER A 20 1.22 -5.65 -2.85
CA SER A 20 1.71 -7.03 -2.68
C SER A 20 2.71 -7.13 -1.53
N PHE A 21 3.60 -6.15 -1.41
CA PHE A 21 4.55 -6.06 -0.30
C PHE A 21 3.84 -5.79 1.04
N PHE A 22 2.86 -4.88 1.05
CA PHE A 22 2.00 -4.67 2.22
C PHE A 22 1.28 -5.97 2.64
N GLY A 23 0.84 -6.74 1.64
CA GLY A 23 0.35 -8.11 1.74
C GLY A 23 1.26 -9.03 2.53
N HIS A 24 2.49 -9.15 2.03
CA HIS A 24 3.54 -10.00 2.58
C HIS A 24 3.90 -9.64 4.03
N VAL A 25 4.09 -8.34 4.30
CA VAL A 25 4.47 -7.85 5.64
C VAL A 25 3.32 -8.01 6.64
N SER A 26 2.07 -7.80 6.23
CA SER A 26 0.92 -7.87 7.14
C SER A 26 0.47 -9.31 7.43
N GLY A 27 0.76 -10.27 6.55
CA GLY A 27 0.39 -11.67 6.70
C GLY A 27 1.32 -12.51 7.59
N ARG A 28 2.52 -12.00 7.91
CA ARG A 28 3.44 -12.66 8.85
C ARG A 28 3.10 -12.22 10.28
N ASN A 29 2.36 -13.06 11.00
CA ASN A 29 1.98 -12.81 12.40
C ASN A 29 3.21 -12.71 13.34
N ASP A 30 4.33 -13.33 12.98
CA ASP A 30 5.52 -13.42 13.84
C ASP A 30 6.47 -12.22 13.75
N VAL A 31 6.30 -11.32 12.77
CA VAL A 31 7.25 -10.22 12.52
C VAL A 31 6.64 -8.86 12.83
N PHE A 32 6.35 -8.67 14.12
CA PHE A 32 5.84 -7.41 14.67
C PHE A 32 6.75 -6.21 14.36
N ILE A 33 8.08 -6.42 14.28
CA ILE A 33 9.06 -5.37 13.99
C ILE A 33 9.07 -4.95 12.52
N GLU A 34 9.12 -5.87 11.55
CA GLU A 34 9.01 -5.52 10.13
C GLU A 34 7.69 -4.80 9.85
N ARG A 35 6.60 -5.29 10.46
CA ARG A 35 5.30 -4.64 10.38
C ARG A 35 5.30 -3.26 11.04
N LEU A 36 5.91 -3.08 12.20
CA LEU A 36 6.03 -1.78 12.87
C LEU A 36 6.92 -0.79 12.12
N VAL A 37 8.06 -1.24 11.62
CA VAL A 37 9.01 -0.43 10.86
C VAL A 37 8.39 -0.02 9.52
N ALA A 38 7.74 -0.95 8.84
CA ALA A 38 7.05 -0.68 7.60
C ALA A 38 5.82 0.20 7.84
N GLN A 39 4.93 -0.11 8.79
CA GLN A 39 3.73 0.69 9.07
C GLN A 39 4.09 2.07 9.65
N GLY A 40 5.19 2.11 10.42
CA GLY A 40 5.95 3.29 10.78
C GLY A 40 5.10 4.43 11.30
N LYS A 41 4.15 4.19 12.21
CA LYS A 41 3.49 5.28 12.96
C LYS A 41 4.44 5.76 14.06
N VAL A 42 5.40 6.61 13.69
CA VAL A 42 6.14 7.41 14.68
C VAL A 42 5.18 8.48 15.22
N GLU A 43 4.90 8.46 16.53
CA GLU A 43 4.17 9.51 17.23
C GLU A 43 4.93 10.85 17.06
N GLY A 44 4.21 11.93 16.71
CA GLY A 44 4.79 13.27 16.53
C GLY A 44 4.69 13.85 15.11
N THR A 45 4.99 15.14 15.00
CA THR A 45 4.93 15.91 13.74
C THR A 45 6.23 15.71 12.95
N ARG A 46 6.13 15.33 11.67
CA ARG A 46 7.31 15.17 10.81
C ARG A 46 8.00 16.51 10.57
N ALA A 47 9.33 16.47 10.50
CA ALA A 47 10.13 17.63 10.13
C ALA A 47 9.70 18.18 8.76
N ARG A 48 9.72 19.50 8.63
CA ARG A 48 9.51 20.20 7.35
C ARG A 48 10.54 19.71 6.32
N CYS A 49 10.18 19.72 5.04
CA CYS A 49 10.96 19.27 3.88
C CYS A 49 11.04 17.75 3.60
N ARG A 50 10.37 16.89 4.38
CA ARG A 50 10.12 15.48 3.97
C ARG A 50 8.81 15.38 3.20
N SER A 51 8.74 14.44 2.24
CA SER A 51 7.47 14.17 1.56
C SER A 51 6.40 13.82 2.59
N PRO A 52 5.23 14.51 2.56
CA PRO A 52 4.16 14.28 3.53
C PRO A 52 3.52 12.90 3.34
N MET A 53 3.61 12.33 2.14
CA MET A 53 2.98 11.06 1.78
C MET A 53 3.82 9.86 2.22
N ARG A 54 3.33 9.05 3.16
CA ARG A 54 3.94 7.74 3.46
C ARG A 54 3.47 6.71 2.45
N TRP A 55 4.25 5.65 2.25
CA TRP A 55 3.79 4.51 1.47
C TRP A 55 2.53 3.87 2.10
N THR A 56 2.35 3.91 3.43
CA THR A 56 1.11 3.51 4.10
C THR A 56 -0.07 4.42 3.78
N ASP A 57 0.16 5.71 3.50
CA ASP A 57 -0.89 6.62 3.04
C ASP A 57 -1.26 6.34 1.58
N GLN A 58 -0.31 5.90 0.76
CA GLN A 58 -0.59 5.36 -0.58
C GLN A 58 -1.44 4.08 -0.51
N VAL A 59 -1.16 3.19 0.46
CA VAL A 59 -2.00 2.00 0.69
C VAL A 59 -3.40 2.39 1.14
N LYS A 60 -3.56 3.34 2.07
CA LYS A 60 -4.88 3.84 2.47
C LYS A 60 -5.64 4.46 1.29
N ALA A 61 -4.97 5.23 0.45
CA ALA A 61 -5.56 5.84 -0.73
C ALA A 61 -6.02 4.79 -1.76
N ALA A 62 -5.23 3.74 -1.98
CA ALA A 62 -5.57 2.67 -2.92
C ALA A 62 -6.71 1.74 -2.42
N VAL A 63 -6.74 1.48 -1.11
CA VAL A 63 -7.73 0.59 -0.48
C VAL A 63 -9.00 1.34 -0.06
N GLU A 64 -8.93 2.67 0.07
CA GLU A 64 -9.98 3.56 0.59
C GLU A 64 -10.43 3.14 2.00
N ALA A 65 -9.49 2.65 2.81
CA ALA A 65 -9.76 2.14 4.15
C ALA A 65 -8.64 2.53 5.14
N PRO A 66 -8.94 2.60 6.44
CA PRO A 66 -7.92 2.80 7.46
C PRO A 66 -6.96 1.60 7.52
N LEU A 67 -5.70 1.86 7.86
CA LEU A 67 -4.59 0.90 7.78
C LEU A 67 -4.83 -0.41 8.55
N HIS A 68 -5.53 -0.34 9.70
CA HIS A 68 -5.86 -1.53 10.50
C HIS A 68 -6.87 -2.44 9.79
N GLU A 69 -7.81 -1.85 9.06
CA GLU A 69 -8.79 -2.57 8.25
C GLU A 69 -8.12 -3.11 6.98
N CYS A 70 -7.19 -2.35 6.37
CA CYS A 70 -6.36 -2.86 5.29
C CYS A 70 -5.58 -4.10 5.72
N ALA A 71 -4.96 -4.08 6.90
CA ALA A 71 -4.20 -5.22 7.42
C ALA A 71 -5.09 -6.45 7.64
N ARG A 72 -6.34 -6.26 8.12
CA ARG A 72 -7.33 -7.35 8.27
C ARG A 72 -7.81 -7.90 6.92
N LYS A 73 -8.15 -7.02 5.97
CA LYS A 73 -8.55 -7.41 4.60
C LYS A 73 -7.42 -8.18 3.91
N VAL A 74 -6.18 -7.79 4.17
CA VAL A 74 -4.99 -8.43 3.61
C VAL A 74 -4.70 -9.83 4.19
N THR A 75 -5.12 -10.11 5.43
CA THR A 75 -5.02 -11.46 6.00
C THR A 75 -5.79 -12.48 5.15
N ALA A 76 -6.88 -12.05 4.51
CA ALA A 76 -7.56 -12.83 3.48
C ALA A 76 -6.83 -12.67 2.13
N ARG A 77 -6.00 -13.66 1.75
CA ARG A 77 -5.24 -13.68 0.48
C ARG A 77 -6.09 -13.33 -0.75
N GLU A 78 -7.32 -13.82 -0.81
CA GLU A 78 -8.25 -13.56 -1.93
C GLU A 78 -8.68 -12.09 -1.98
N GLU A 79 -8.91 -11.46 -0.83
CA GLU A 79 -9.30 -10.05 -0.76
C GLU A 79 -8.11 -9.14 -1.10
N CYS A 80 -6.90 -9.50 -0.66
CA CYS A 80 -5.67 -8.84 -1.09
C CYS A 80 -5.51 -8.89 -2.62
N ARG A 81 -5.77 -10.05 -3.22
CA ARG A 81 -5.67 -10.24 -4.68
C ARG A 81 -6.73 -9.42 -5.43
N ARG A 82 -7.96 -9.33 -4.89
CA ARG A 82 -9.03 -8.49 -5.44
C ARG A 82 -8.67 -7.00 -5.39
N ILE A 83 -8.15 -6.52 -4.26
CA ILE A 83 -7.70 -5.14 -4.08
C ILE A 83 -6.57 -4.79 -5.06
N VAL A 84 -5.56 -5.66 -5.19
CA VAL A 84 -4.45 -5.48 -6.13
C VAL A 84 -4.95 -5.45 -7.57
N LYS A 85 -5.84 -6.36 -7.96
CA LYS A 85 -6.45 -6.36 -9.31
C LYS A 85 -7.24 -5.08 -9.58
N ARG A 86 -7.99 -4.59 -8.60
CA ARG A 86 -8.74 -3.32 -8.71
C ARG A 86 -7.79 -2.13 -8.92
N ALA A 87 -6.66 -2.09 -8.21
CA ALA A 87 -5.67 -1.02 -8.36
C ALA A 87 -4.91 -1.07 -9.69
N ILE A 88 -4.76 -2.25 -10.30
CA ILE A 88 -4.07 -2.43 -11.59
C ILE A 88 -4.99 -2.14 -12.77
N THR A 89 -6.30 -2.33 -12.63
CA THR A 89 -7.24 -2.16 -13.73
C THR A 89 -7.55 -0.66 -13.86
N PRO A 90 -7.05 0.03 -14.91
CA PRO A 90 -7.34 1.44 -15.10
C PRO A 90 -8.85 1.63 -15.29
N ARG A 91 -9.39 2.70 -14.69
CA ARG A 91 -10.81 3.06 -14.74
C ARG A 91 -11.07 4.00 -15.91
#